data_AF-A0A2V8PQ09-F1
#
_entry.id   AF-A0A2V8PQ09-F1
#
_cell.length_a   1.000
_cell.length_b   1.000
_cell.length_c   1.000
_cell.angle_alpha   90.00
_cell.angle_beta   90.00
_cell.angle_gamma   90.00
#
_symmetry.space_group_name_H-M   'P 1'
#
loop_
_entity.id
_entity.type
_entity.pdbx_description
1 polymer ?
#
loop_
_entity_poly.entity_id
_entity_poly.type
_entity_poly.pdbx_seq_one_letter_code
_entity_poly.pdbx_strand_id
1 'polypeptide(L)'
;MRIGIITPAPSRSHYGNRITALRWAKILRRLGHRVSISQQYDDEKLDLLLALHARRSYSSINRFRRQPRDSPIILALTGTDVYRDIHVSQRARQSLQLADRIVVLQPRALRELDSSARRKTRVIYQSVEDNRRLRKRGGESQRASNDSFDVSVIGHLRPVKDPFRAALA
;
A
#
# COMPACT_ATOMS: atom_id res chain seq x y z
N MET A 1 -18.70 -2.14 10.89
CA MET A 1 -18.46 -2.87 9.63
C MET A 1 -17.42 -3.96 9.83
N ARG A 2 -17.54 -5.05 9.07
CA ARG A 2 -16.53 -6.09 8.83
C ARG A 2 -15.77 -5.73 7.56
N ILE A 3 -14.49 -5.41 7.70
CA ILE A 3 -13.62 -4.94 6.61
C ILE A 3 -12.54 -6.01 6.36
N GLY A 4 -12.42 -6.48 5.13
CA GLY A 4 -11.33 -7.36 4.72
C GLY A 4 -10.25 -6.58 3.99
N ILE A 5 -9.02 -6.59 4.53
CA ILE A 5 -7.86 -6.03 3.84
C ILE A 5 -7.13 -7.15 3.09
N ILE A 6 -7.10 -7.05 1.77
CA ILE A 6 -6.34 -7.96 0.91
C ILE A 6 -4.97 -7.34 0.62
N THR A 7 -3.90 -8.07 0.91
CA THR A 7 -2.53 -7.63 0.63
C THR A 7 -1.71 -8.75 0.03
N PRO A 8 -0.94 -8.52 -1.04
CA PRO A 8 -0.12 -9.57 -1.65
C PRO A 8 1.08 -9.97 -0.80
N ALA A 9 1.35 -9.23 0.28
CA ALA A 9 2.49 -9.48 1.14
C ALA A 9 2.15 -10.51 2.24
N PRO A 10 2.95 -11.58 2.40
CA PRO A 10 2.71 -12.61 3.40
C PRO A 10 2.63 -12.09 4.83
N SER A 11 2.00 -12.89 5.69
CA SER A 11 2.02 -12.65 7.13
C SER A 11 3.46 -12.58 7.64
N ARG A 12 3.69 -11.75 8.66
CA ARG A 12 5.01 -11.50 9.30
C ARG A 12 6.12 -10.94 8.38
N SER A 13 5.85 -10.66 7.11
CA SER A 13 6.84 -10.01 6.22
C SER A 13 7.04 -8.52 6.54
N HIS A 14 8.23 -7.99 6.23
CA HIS A 14 8.55 -6.57 6.31
C HIS A 14 8.28 -5.81 5.00
N TYR A 15 7.49 -6.40 4.10
CA TYR A 15 7.16 -5.77 2.82
C TYR A 15 6.26 -4.56 3.05
N GLY A 16 6.46 -3.49 2.24
CA GLY A 16 5.70 -2.24 2.39
C GLY A 16 4.18 -2.42 2.38
N ASN A 17 3.66 -3.32 1.54
CA ASN A 17 2.23 -3.64 1.51
C ASN A 17 1.75 -4.33 2.79
N ARG A 18 2.59 -5.12 3.48
CA ARG A 18 2.23 -5.74 4.76
C ARG A 18 2.18 -4.69 5.86
N ILE A 19 3.19 -3.83 5.93
CA ILE A 19 3.24 -2.72 6.90
C ILE A 19 2.04 -1.79 6.70
N THR A 20 1.72 -1.45 5.46
CA THR A 20 0.54 -0.63 5.11
C THR A 20 -0.76 -1.29 5.60
N ALA A 21 -0.97 -2.57 5.28
CA ALA A 21 -2.17 -3.30 5.73
C ALA A 21 -2.32 -3.32 7.25
N LEU A 22 -1.23 -3.58 7.98
CA LEU A 22 -1.22 -3.59 9.45
C LEU A 22 -1.56 -2.22 10.04
N ARG A 23 -0.97 -1.14 9.49
CA ARG A 23 -1.23 0.22 9.94
C ARG A 23 -2.67 0.62 9.69
N TRP A 24 -3.20 0.36 8.49
CA TRP A 24 -4.58 0.67 8.15
C TRP A 24 -5.57 -0.15 8.98
N ALA A 25 -5.29 -1.43 9.23
CA ALA A 25 -6.10 -2.24 10.13
C ALA A 25 -6.15 -1.67 11.55
N LYS A 26 -5.01 -1.21 12.09
CA LYS A 26 -4.95 -0.55 13.40
C LYS A 26 -5.84 0.71 13.45
N ILE A 27 -5.77 1.55 12.42
CA ILE A 27 -6.59 2.78 12.32
C ILE A 27 -8.08 2.42 12.23
N LEU A 28 -8.46 1.53 11.32
CA LEU A 28 -9.86 1.13 11.12
C LEU A 28 -10.45 0.45 12.35
N ARG A 29 -9.67 -0.34 13.09
CA ARG A 29 -10.10 -0.92 14.37
C ARG A 29 -10.35 0.14 15.44
N ARG A 30 -9.50 1.18 15.53
CA ARG A 30 -9.71 2.32 16.43
C ARG A 30 -10.98 3.11 16.10
N LEU A 31 -11.41 3.10 14.85
CA LEU A 31 -12.68 3.69 14.40
C LEU A 31 -13.89 2.75 14.65
N GLY A 32 -13.72 1.64 15.38
CA GLY A 32 -14.82 0.74 15.77
C GLY A 32 -15.15 -0.34 14.74
N HIS A 33 -14.28 -0.61 13.76
CA HIS A 33 -14.51 -1.66 12.76
C HIS A 33 -13.85 -3.00 13.12
N ARG A 34 -14.45 -4.10 12.65
CA ARG A 34 -13.85 -5.44 12.69
C ARG A 34 -13.03 -5.62 11.43
N VAL A 35 -11.73 -5.90 11.55
CA VAL A 35 -10.81 -5.94 10.40
C VAL A 35 -10.05 -7.25 10.34
N SER A 36 -10.13 -7.95 9.20
CA SER A 36 -9.28 -9.08 8.83
C SER A 36 -8.20 -8.65 7.82
N ILE A 37 -7.07 -9.34 7.81
CA ILE A 37 -6.02 -9.15 6.80
C ILE A 37 -5.68 -10.52 6.22
N SER A 38 -5.83 -10.68 4.92
CA SER A 38 -5.56 -11.92 4.20
C SER A 38 -4.80 -11.63 2.90
N GLN A 39 -4.22 -12.67 2.32
CA GLN A 39 -3.59 -12.57 0.99
C GLN A 39 -4.58 -12.76 -0.15
N GLN A 40 -5.67 -13.46 0.14
CA GLN A 40 -6.74 -13.80 -0.79
C GLN A 40 -8.09 -13.62 -0.09
N TYR A 41 -9.14 -13.51 -0.90
CA TYR A 41 -10.51 -13.38 -0.43
C TYR A 41 -11.18 -14.73 -0.69
N ASP A 42 -11.79 -15.29 0.35
CA ASP A 42 -12.28 -16.68 0.40
C ASP A 42 -13.78 -16.71 0.73
N ASP A 43 -14.53 -15.80 0.09
CA ASP A 43 -16.00 -15.68 0.19
C ASP A 43 -16.55 -15.38 1.59
N GLU A 44 -15.71 -14.84 2.48
CA GLU A 44 -16.16 -14.41 3.80
C GLU A 44 -17.11 -13.19 3.71
N LYS A 45 -18.10 -13.13 4.62
CA LYS A 45 -19.06 -12.00 4.65
C LYS A 45 -18.37 -10.71 5.11
N LEU A 46 -18.12 -9.79 4.17
CA LEU A 46 -17.57 -8.45 4.41
C LEU A 46 -18.55 -7.35 3.99
N ASP A 47 -18.52 -6.27 4.76
CA ASP A 47 -19.23 -5.02 4.42
C ASP A 47 -18.38 -4.12 3.52
N LEU A 48 -17.06 -4.38 3.42
CA LEU A 48 -16.11 -3.62 2.61
C LEU A 48 -14.86 -4.47 2.32
N LEU A 49 -14.44 -4.50 1.05
CA LEU A 49 -13.13 -5.04 0.65
C LEU A 49 -12.15 -3.88 0.43
N LEU A 50 -11.00 -3.92 1.08
CA LEU A 50 -9.89 -3.00 0.85
C LEU A 50 -8.71 -3.79 0.26
N ALA A 51 -8.45 -3.62 -1.02
CA ALA A 51 -7.37 -4.31 -1.72
C ALA A 51 -6.14 -3.42 -1.86
N LEU A 52 -4.97 -3.94 -1.51
CA LEU A 52 -3.68 -3.32 -1.77
C LEU A 52 -3.07 -3.92 -3.02
N HIS A 53 -2.69 -3.08 -3.98
CA HIS A 53 -2.03 -3.43 -5.24
C HIS A 53 -2.96 -3.99 -6.33
N ALA A 54 -3.20 -3.21 -7.39
CA ALA A 54 -4.20 -3.50 -8.43
C ALA A 54 -4.04 -4.90 -9.07
N ARG A 55 -2.87 -5.18 -9.67
CA ARG A 55 -2.65 -6.45 -10.37
C ARG A 55 -2.70 -7.67 -9.45
N ARG A 56 -2.04 -7.59 -8.29
CA ARG A 56 -1.82 -8.74 -7.41
C ARG A 56 -3.08 -9.13 -6.63
N SER A 57 -3.99 -8.18 -6.39
CA SER A 57 -5.28 -8.44 -5.73
C SER A 57 -6.44 -8.64 -6.70
N TYR A 58 -6.19 -8.68 -8.02
CA TYR A 58 -7.23 -8.82 -9.04
C TYR A 58 -8.17 -10.00 -8.80
N SER A 59 -7.63 -11.19 -8.47
CA SER A 59 -8.46 -12.39 -8.24
C SER A 59 -9.46 -12.17 -7.10
N SER A 60 -9.02 -11.58 -5.98
CA SER A 60 -9.86 -11.24 -4.85
C SER A 60 -10.90 -10.18 -5.19
N ILE A 61 -10.51 -9.12 -5.90
CA ILE A 61 -11.43 -8.05 -6.32
C ILE A 61 -12.51 -8.59 -7.25
N ASN A 62 -12.12 -9.37 -8.26
CA ASN A 62 -13.04 -9.96 -9.23
C ASN A 62 -13.98 -10.98 -8.57
N ARG A 63 -13.46 -11.80 -7.64
CA ARG A 63 -14.30 -12.73 -6.86
C ARG A 63 -15.30 -11.97 -5.98
N PHE A 64 -14.86 -10.93 -5.28
CA PHE A 64 -15.72 -10.13 -4.41
C PHE A 64 -16.84 -9.41 -5.18
N ARG A 65 -16.54 -8.81 -6.33
CA ARG A 65 -17.56 -8.12 -7.15
C ARG A 65 -18.63 -9.05 -7.73
N ARG A 66 -18.33 -10.34 -7.89
CA ARG A 66 -19.31 -11.34 -8.38
C ARG A 66 -20.30 -11.78 -7.31
N GLN A 67 -20.10 -11.38 -6.05
CA GLN A 67 -21.04 -11.71 -4.98
C GLN A 67 -22.37 -10.97 -5.20
N PRO A 68 -23.53 -11.58 -4.85
CA PRO A 68 -24.84 -10.93 -5.00
C PRO A 68 -25.00 -9.64 -4.18
N ARG A 69 -24.15 -9.43 -3.17
CA ARG A 69 -24.12 -8.19 -2.39
C ARG A 69 -23.27 -7.15 -3.10
N ASP A 70 -23.85 -5.98 -3.31
CA ASP A 70 -23.14 -4.80 -3.80
C ASP A 70 -22.34 -4.10 -2.67
N SER A 71 -21.42 -4.85 -2.07
CA SER A 71 -20.52 -4.32 -1.04
C SER A 71 -19.39 -3.51 -1.71
N PRO A 72 -18.98 -2.36 -1.14
CA PRO A 72 -17.97 -1.51 -1.74
C PRO A 72 -16.57 -2.16 -1.79
N ILE A 73 -15.80 -1.77 -2.79
CA ILE A 73 -14.40 -2.11 -3.02
C ILE A 73 -13.55 -0.84 -3.03
N ILE A 74 -12.57 -0.77 -2.13
CA ILE A 74 -11.53 0.25 -2.14
C ILE A 74 -10.23 -0.38 -2.64
N LEU A 75 -9.62 0.20 -3.67
CA LEU A 75 -8.32 -0.21 -4.19
C LEU A 75 -7.24 0.82 -3.83
N ALA A 76 -6.21 0.42 -3.10
CA ALA A 76 -5.04 1.26 -2.89
C ALA A 76 -3.93 0.87 -3.87
N LEU A 77 -3.41 1.86 -4.61
CA LEU A 77 -2.25 1.68 -5.47
C LEU A 77 -0.96 1.94 -4.69
N THR A 78 -0.01 1.01 -4.73
CA THR A 78 1.10 0.95 -3.76
C THR A 78 2.50 0.99 -4.37
N GLY A 79 2.64 1.19 -5.69
CA GLY A 79 3.91 1.57 -6.32
C GLY A 79 4.06 1.00 -7.71
N THR A 80 4.45 -0.28 -7.82
CA THR A 80 4.66 -0.93 -9.12
C THR A 80 3.39 -1.06 -9.94
N ASP A 81 2.23 -1.09 -9.27
CA ASP A 81 0.96 -1.05 -9.96
C ASP A 81 0.63 0.31 -10.55
N VAL A 82 1.08 1.42 -9.94
CA VAL A 82 0.91 2.78 -10.49
C VAL A 82 1.74 2.98 -11.75
N TYR A 83 3.04 2.69 -11.69
CA TYR A 83 3.99 3.13 -12.74
C TYR A 83 4.35 2.05 -13.77
N ARG A 84 3.79 0.85 -13.63
CA ARG A 84 4.07 -0.25 -14.55
C ARG A 84 2.81 -1.04 -14.83
N ASP A 85 2.23 -1.66 -13.81
CA ASP A 85 1.25 -2.73 -14.09
C ASP A 85 -0.04 -2.21 -14.72
N ILE A 86 -0.53 -1.01 -14.40
CA ILE A 86 -1.75 -0.48 -15.04
C ILE A 86 -1.58 -0.17 -16.54
N HIS A 87 -0.35 0.06 -17.01
CA HIS A 87 -0.09 0.30 -18.42
C HIS A 87 -0.01 -0.99 -19.24
N VAL A 88 0.42 -2.09 -18.62
CA VAL A 88 0.70 -3.35 -19.35
C VAL A 88 -0.26 -4.50 -19.00
N SER A 89 -0.93 -4.45 -17.86
CA SER A 89 -1.74 -5.56 -17.35
C SER A 89 -3.23 -5.28 -17.48
N GLN A 90 -3.94 -6.12 -18.23
CA GLN A 90 -5.40 -6.10 -18.28
C GLN A 90 -6.02 -6.30 -16.89
N ARG A 91 -5.46 -7.19 -16.07
CA ARG A 91 -5.91 -7.44 -14.69
C ARG A 91 -5.84 -6.18 -13.82
N ALA A 92 -4.75 -5.41 -13.92
CA ALA A 92 -4.62 -4.16 -13.18
C ALA A 92 -5.68 -3.13 -13.62
N ARG A 93 -5.89 -2.99 -14.94
CA ARG A 93 -6.92 -2.09 -15.50
C ARG A 93 -8.33 -2.49 -15.08
N GLN A 94 -8.65 -3.78 -15.10
CA GLN A 94 -9.94 -4.28 -14.61
C GLN A 94 -10.12 -4.03 -13.11
N SER A 95 -9.08 -4.18 -12.30
CA SER A 95 -9.16 -3.81 -10.87
C SER A 95 -9.49 -2.34 -10.65
N LEU A 96 -8.97 -1.42 -11.49
CA LEU A 96 -9.35 -0.01 -11.44
C LEU A 96 -10.84 0.20 -11.77
N GLN A 97 -11.35 -0.53 -12.77
CA GLN A 97 -12.76 -0.46 -13.17
C GLN A 97 -13.68 -0.97 -12.05
N LEU A 98 -13.36 -2.13 -11.48
CA LEU A 98 -14.16 -2.81 -10.45
C LEU A 98 -14.14 -2.11 -9.09
N ALA A 99 -13.18 -1.22 -8.79
CA ALA A 99 -13.12 -0.51 -7.52
C ALA A 99 -14.11 0.67 -7.47
N ASP A 100 -14.82 0.86 -6.36
CA ASP A 100 -15.72 2.02 -6.18
C ASP A 100 -14.95 3.28 -5.79
N ARG A 101 -13.85 3.11 -5.05
CA ARG A 101 -12.90 4.17 -4.71
C ARG A 101 -11.47 3.69 -4.86
N ILE A 102 -10.60 4.62 -5.23
CA ILE A 102 -9.17 4.37 -5.36
C ILE A 102 -8.42 5.25 -4.37
N VAL A 103 -7.41 4.70 -3.72
CA VAL A 103 -6.46 5.46 -2.89
C VAL A 103 -5.10 5.44 -3.58
N VAL A 104 -4.49 6.61 -3.72
CA VAL A 104 -3.09 6.74 -4.13
C VAL A 104 -2.29 7.42 -3.02
N LEU A 105 -1.01 7.09 -2.93
CA LEU A 105 -0.17 7.53 -1.81
C LEU A 105 0.57 8.85 -2.06
N GLN A 106 0.40 9.42 -3.26
CA GLN A 106 1.03 10.67 -3.70
C GLN A 106 0.31 11.22 -4.95
N PRO A 107 0.35 12.54 -5.21
CA PRO A 107 -0.48 13.19 -6.24
C PRO A 107 -0.07 12.90 -7.69
N ARG A 108 1.22 12.61 -7.99
CA ARG A 108 1.66 12.27 -9.35
C ARG A 108 0.98 10.99 -9.86
N ALA A 109 0.56 10.07 -9.00
CA ALA A 109 -0.16 8.85 -9.40
C ALA A 109 -1.46 9.16 -10.14
N LEU A 110 -2.09 10.32 -9.87
CA LEU A 110 -3.29 10.74 -10.59
C LEU A 110 -3.02 10.92 -12.09
N ARG A 111 -1.79 11.28 -12.48
CA ARG A 111 -1.40 11.47 -13.88
C ARG A 111 -1.39 10.16 -14.66
N GLU A 112 -1.14 9.04 -13.98
CA GLU A 112 -1.13 7.70 -14.57
C GLU A 112 -2.54 7.11 -14.76
N LEU A 113 -3.57 7.74 -14.18
CA LEU A 113 -4.95 7.26 -14.24
C LEU A 113 -5.73 7.94 -15.36
N ASP A 114 -6.58 7.17 -16.04
CA ASP A 114 -7.59 7.73 -16.94
C ASP A 114 -8.63 8.58 -16.19
N SER A 115 -9.46 9.31 -16.92
CA SER A 115 -10.45 10.22 -16.33
C SER A 115 -11.46 9.50 -15.42
N SER A 116 -11.83 8.26 -15.74
CA SER A 116 -12.81 7.49 -14.99
C SER A 116 -12.28 7.03 -13.63
N ALA A 117 -11.05 6.50 -13.60
CA ALA A 117 -10.37 6.11 -12.37
C ALA A 117 -10.03 7.35 -11.53
N ARG A 118 -9.57 8.43 -12.18
CA ARG A 118 -9.18 9.67 -11.48
C ARG A 118 -10.35 10.30 -10.71
N ARG A 119 -11.58 10.30 -11.26
CA ARG A 119 -12.78 10.86 -10.58
C ARG A 119 -13.10 10.21 -9.24
N LYS A 120 -12.78 8.92 -9.08
CA LYS A 120 -13.03 8.15 -7.84
C LYS A 120 -11.78 7.95 -6.99
N THR A 121 -10.69 8.65 -7.32
CA THR A 121 -9.41 8.55 -6.61
C THR A 121 -9.26 9.60 -5.53
N ARG A 122 -8.70 9.22 -4.38
CA ARG A 122 -8.26 10.13 -3.32
C ARG A 122 -6.79 9.94 -3.02
N VAL A 123 -6.08 11.05 -2.84
CA VAL A 123 -4.68 11.05 -2.40
C VAL A 123 -4.67 10.98 -0.88
N ILE A 124 -4.04 9.94 -0.32
CA ILE A 124 -3.82 9.80 1.13
C ILE A 124 -2.33 9.58 1.34
N TYR A 125 -1.65 10.59 1.86
CA TYR A 125 -0.22 10.53 2.15
C TYR A 125 0.09 9.51 3.24
N GLN A 126 1.17 8.76 3.07
CA GLN A 126 1.69 7.93 4.15
C GLN A 126 2.38 8.81 5.19
N SER A 127 1.89 8.77 6.43
CA SER A 127 2.56 9.42 7.57
C SER A 127 3.61 8.50 8.18
N VAL A 128 4.47 9.04 9.03
CA VAL A 128 5.33 8.30 9.96
C VAL A 128 5.02 8.76 11.38
N GLU A 129 5.08 7.86 12.36
CA GLU A 129 4.95 8.27 13.76
C GLU A 129 6.24 9.00 14.18
N ASP A 130 6.10 10.20 14.76
CA ASP A 130 7.23 10.95 15.32
C ASP A 130 7.71 10.26 16.60
N ASN A 131 8.77 9.46 16.48
CA ASN A 131 9.40 8.78 17.61
C ASN A 131 10.31 9.73 18.40
N ARG A 132 9.70 10.72 19.08
CA ARG A 132 10.38 11.68 19.96
C ARG A 132 11.27 11.01 21.02
N ARG A 133 10.94 9.78 21.42
CA ARG A 133 11.76 8.97 22.35
C ARG A 133 13.08 8.51 21.74
N LEU A 134 13.13 8.17 20.45
CA LEU A 134 14.38 7.84 19.75
C LEU A 134 15.26 9.08 19.57
N ARG A 135 14.66 10.25 19.33
CA ARG A 135 15.39 11.53 19.30
C ARG A 135 16.07 11.86 20.63
N LYS A 136 15.47 11.49 21.76
CA LYS A 136 16.06 11.68 23.10
C LYS A 136 17.10 10.62 23.48
N ARG A 137 16.95 9.38 22.99
CA ARG A 137 17.94 8.30 23.15
C ARG A 137 19.11 8.39 22.18
N GLY A 138 19.01 9.22 21.14
CA GLY A 138 20.15 9.74 20.38
C GLY A 138 20.95 10.80 21.15
N GLY A 139 20.76 10.90 22.47
CA GLY A 139 21.78 11.50 23.33
C GLY A 139 23.05 10.67 23.20
N GLU A 140 24.14 11.33 22.81
CA GLU A 140 25.48 10.73 22.78
C GLU A 140 25.60 9.49 21.88
N SER A 141 25.11 9.56 20.63
CA SER A 141 25.90 8.89 19.59
C SER A 141 27.26 9.57 19.65
N GLN A 142 28.21 8.86 20.26
CA GLN A 142 29.65 9.10 20.27
C GLN A 142 29.99 10.05 19.14
N ARG A 143 30.46 11.25 19.47
CA ARG A 143 30.97 12.22 18.52
C ARG A 143 31.90 11.46 17.58
N ALA A 144 31.37 11.06 16.42
CA ALA A 144 32.17 10.47 15.38
C ALA A 144 33.25 11.49 15.12
N SER A 145 34.51 11.04 15.17
CA SER A 145 35.65 11.86 14.78
C SER A 145 35.30 12.59 13.49
N ASN A 146 35.26 13.92 13.57
CA ASN A 146 34.74 14.84 12.56
C ASN A 146 35.56 14.76 11.26
N ASP A 147 35.26 13.81 10.36
CA ASP A 147 35.62 13.92 8.94
C ASP A 147 34.86 12.98 7.97
N SER A 148 33.83 12.25 8.40
CA SER A 148 33.02 11.40 7.51
C SER A 148 31.58 11.90 7.33
N PHE A 149 31.07 11.76 6.10
CA PHE A 149 29.66 11.93 5.76
C PHE A 149 29.04 10.56 5.52
N ASP A 150 28.30 10.06 6.52
CA ASP A 150 27.73 8.71 6.47
C ASP A 150 26.37 8.71 5.76
N VAL A 151 26.20 7.81 4.78
CA VAL A 151 24.96 7.62 4.03
C VAL A 151 24.41 6.22 4.28
N SER A 152 23.12 6.11 4.65
CA SER A 152 22.43 4.83 4.80
C SER A 152 21.32 4.66 3.77
N VAL A 153 21.40 3.57 2.98
CA VAL A 153 20.38 3.20 1.99
C VAL A 153 19.61 1.98 2.49
N ILE A 154 18.35 2.17 2.88
CA ILE A 154 17.53 1.10 3.49
C ILE A 154 16.47 0.62 2.51
N GLY A 155 16.55 -0.66 2.13
CA GLY A 155 15.46 -1.34 1.45
C GLY A 155 15.87 -2.68 0.81
N HIS A 156 14.87 -3.47 0.41
CA HIS A 156 15.14 -4.69 -0.37
C HIS A 156 15.91 -4.37 -1.66
N LEU A 157 16.98 -5.11 -1.92
CA LEU A 157 17.78 -5.01 -3.15
C LEU A 157 16.96 -5.57 -4.33
N ARG A 158 16.41 -4.68 -5.15
CA ARG A 158 15.58 -5.04 -6.31
C ARG A 158 15.92 -4.11 -7.47
N PRO A 159 15.87 -4.57 -8.73
CA PRO A 159 16.17 -3.74 -9.89
C PRO A 159 15.37 -2.43 -9.93
N VAL A 160 14.07 -2.48 -9.60
CA VAL A 160 13.19 -1.29 -9.56
C VAL A 160 13.60 -0.23 -8.54
N LYS A 161 14.44 -0.58 -7.57
CA LYS A 161 14.94 0.34 -6.54
C LYS A 161 16.36 0.84 -6.83
N ASP A 162 17.02 0.27 -7.83
CA ASP A 162 18.38 0.63 -8.25
C ASP A 162 19.34 0.83 -7.05
N PRO A 163 19.64 -0.25 -6.29
CA PRO A 163 20.32 -0.12 -4.99
C PRO A 163 21.73 0.47 -5.08
N PHE A 164 22.36 0.44 -6.26
CA PHE A 164 23.70 1.01 -6.48
C PHE A 164 23.66 2.48 -6.91
N ARG A 165 22.48 3.06 -7.15
CA ARG A 165 22.35 4.47 -7.54
C ARG A 165 23.04 5.42 -6.58
N ALA A 166 22.97 5.15 -5.28
CA ALA A 166 23.59 5.98 -4.26
C ALA A 166 25.13 5.96 -4.31
N ALA A 167 25.73 4.88 -4.79
CA ALA A 167 27.19 4.78 -4.94
C ALA A 167 27.72 5.46 -6.22
N LEU A 168 26.82 5.79 -7.17
CA LEU A 168 27.14 6.46 -8.43
C LEU A 168 26.88 7.98 -8.39
N ALA A 169 26.32 8.49 -7.30
CA ALA A 169 25.86 9.88 -7.16
C ALA A 169 26.94 10.79 -6.56
#